data_AF-A0A662HSM2-F1
#
_entry.id   AF-A0A662HSM2-F1
#
_cell.length_a   1.000
_cell.length_b   1.000
_cell.length_c   1.000
_cell.angle_alpha   90.00
_cell.angle_beta   90.00
_cell.angle_gamma   90.00
#
_symmetry.space_group_name_H-M   'P 1'
#
loop_
_entity.id
_entity.type
_entity.pdbx_description
1 polymer ?
#
loop_
_entity_poly.entity_id
_entity_poly.type
_entity_poly.pdbx_seq_one_letter_code
_entity_poly.pdbx_strand_id
1 'polypeptide(L)'
;MKKILALTTINNTVALKEAVKKIREEYGSIVDIKKIYFDDYENPDVSLEPIEKEIDSSDIILVDIRGDIRVGRELPKMLENKDKTVIVLVAGSQHIFALTKMGKFRGERIFKPEREKEFNIHTYIKAKKFSELTKKLGKFIPVGMLKDMKNWILAQEYYAEG
;
A
#
# COMPACT_ATOMS: atom_id res chain seq x y z
N MET A 1 -8.92 1.56 -18.40
CA MET A 1 -7.52 1.45 -17.96
C MET A 1 -7.44 1.92 -16.52
N LYS A 2 -6.91 1.11 -15.61
CA LYS A 2 -6.72 1.48 -14.21
C LYS A 2 -5.36 2.13 -14.01
N LYS A 3 -5.33 3.27 -13.33
CA LYS A 3 -4.11 4.01 -13.01
C LYS A 3 -3.63 3.64 -11.62
N ILE A 4 -2.41 3.15 -11.54
CA ILE A 4 -1.76 2.74 -10.30
C ILE A 4 -0.56 3.65 -10.06
N LEU A 5 -0.54 4.28 -8.89
CA LEU A 5 0.62 5.03 -8.41
C LEU A 5 1.37 4.20 -7.38
N ALA A 6 2.64 3.93 -7.63
CA ALA A 6 3.54 3.31 -6.67
C ALA A 6 4.42 4.39 -6.03
N LEU A 7 4.19 4.64 -4.74
CA LEU A 7 4.97 5.52 -3.89
C LEU A 7 5.93 4.64 -3.08
N THR A 8 7.24 4.66 -3.41
CA THR A 8 8.17 3.67 -2.86
C THR A 8 9.58 4.20 -2.59
N THR A 9 10.16 3.71 -1.49
CA THR A 9 11.58 3.87 -1.13
C THR A 9 12.54 2.95 -1.89
N ILE A 10 12.04 1.99 -2.69
CA ILE A 10 12.88 1.00 -3.39
C ILE A 10 13.13 1.42 -4.83
N ASN A 11 14.40 1.45 -5.25
CA ASN A 11 14.84 1.79 -6.61
C ASN A 11 14.71 0.68 -7.66
N ASN A 12 14.54 -0.59 -7.28
CA ASN A 12 14.40 -1.69 -8.24
C ASN A 12 13.05 -1.63 -8.99
N THR A 13 13.10 -1.73 -10.32
CA THR A 13 11.92 -1.70 -11.21
C THR A 13 11.83 -2.86 -12.19
N VAL A 14 12.80 -3.77 -12.20
CA VAL A 14 12.89 -4.78 -13.28
C VAL A 14 11.65 -5.68 -13.28
N ALA A 15 11.33 -6.30 -12.14
CA ALA A 15 10.16 -7.16 -11.99
C ALA A 15 8.85 -6.44 -12.33
N LEU A 16 8.67 -5.21 -11.83
CA LEU A 16 7.47 -4.40 -12.13
C LEU A 16 7.34 -4.10 -13.63
N LYS A 17 8.45 -3.72 -14.28
CA LYS A 17 8.46 -3.45 -15.73
C LYS A 17 8.13 -4.70 -16.53
N GLU A 18 8.67 -5.85 -16.16
CA GLU A 18 8.37 -7.13 -16.79
C GLU A 18 6.91 -7.54 -16.57
N ALA A 19 6.36 -7.35 -15.38
CA ALA A 19 4.96 -7.64 -15.08
C ALA A 19 4.02 -6.77 -15.92
N VAL A 20 4.26 -5.45 -16.00
CA VAL A 20 3.47 -4.53 -16.84
C VAL A 20 3.56 -4.92 -18.32
N LYS A 21 4.75 -5.31 -18.78
CA LYS A 21 4.95 -5.79 -20.16
C LYS A 21 4.11 -7.05 -20.43
N LYS A 22 4.21 -8.07 -19.58
CA LYS A 22 3.45 -9.32 -19.73
C LYS A 22 1.94 -9.08 -19.69
N ILE A 23 1.47 -8.24 -18.76
CA ILE A 23 0.05 -7.87 -18.68
C ILE A 23 -0.40 -7.21 -19.99
N ARG A 24 0.42 -6.31 -20.55
CA ARG A 24 0.10 -5.64 -21.81
C ARG A 24 0.05 -6.60 -22.99
N GLU A 25 0.99 -7.55 -23.06
CA GLU A 25 1.05 -8.55 -24.14
C GLU A 25 -0.13 -9.52 -24.09
N GLU A 26 -0.56 -9.93 -22.90
CA GLU A 26 -1.60 -10.95 -22.73
C GLU A 26 -3.02 -10.36 -22.66
N TYR A 27 -3.19 -9.20 -22.01
CA TYR A 27 -4.50 -8.61 -21.70
C TYR A 27 -4.71 -7.22 -22.31
N GLY A 28 -3.71 -6.65 -23.00
CA GLY A 28 -3.74 -5.28 -23.51
C GLY A 28 -3.49 -4.23 -22.42
N SER A 29 -3.72 -2.95 -22.77
CA SER A 29 -3.48 -1.80 -21.88
C SER A 29 -4.60 -1.64 -20.82
N ILE A 30 -4.75 -2.63 -19.94
CA ILE A 30 -5.73 -2.60 -18.86
C ILE A 30 -5.26 -1.81 -17.64
N VAL A 31 -3.94 -1.67 -17.48
CA VAL A 31 -3.28 -0.99 -16.36
C VAL A 31 -2.22 -0.02 -16.85
N ASP A 32 -2.12 1.12 -16.17
CA ASP A 32 -1.06 2.10 -16.30
C ASP A 32 -0.42 2.29 -14.92
N ILE A 33 0.90 2.14 -14.83
CA ILE A 33 1.62 2.19 -13.55
C ILE A 33 2.65 3.32 -13.60
N LYS A 34 2.49 4.29 -12.71
CA LYS A 34 3.50 5.32 -12.45
C LYS A 34 4.20 5.02 -11.13
N LYS A 35 5.52 5.06 -11.13
CA LYS A 35 6.34 4.93 -9.93
C LYS A 35 6.97 6.29 -9.62
N ILE A 36 6.90 6.70 -8.35
CA ILE A 36 7.60 7.88 -7.84
C ILE A 36 8.61 7.43 -6.80
N TYR A 37 9.83 7.92 -6.96
CA TYR A 37 10.90 7.80 -5.97
C TYR A 37 10.85 8.97 -5.01
N PHE A 38 10.94 8.68 -3.72
CA PHE A 38 10.86 9.73 -2.70
C PHE A 38 12.12 10.57 -2.60
N ASP A 39 13.29 10.02 -2.95
CA ASP A 39 14.58 10.73 -2.90
C ASP A 39 14.53 12.05 -3.70
N ASP A 40 13.75 12.10 -4.78
CA ASP A 40 13.54 13.30 -5.61
C ASP A 40 12.78 14.43 -4.88
N TYR A 41 12.12 14.13 -3.75
CA TYR A 41 11.21 15.02 -3.03
C TYR A 41 11.62 15.29 -1.58
N GLU A 42 12.74 14.75 -1.11
CA GLU A 42 13.22 15.00 0.26
C GLU A 42 13.72 16.43 0.48
N ASN A 43 14.21 17.11 -0.57
CA ASN A 43 14.58 18.53 -0.47
C ASN A 43 13.32 19.38 -0.20
N PRO A 44 13.25 20.15 0.91
CA PRO A 44 12.11 21.00 1.26
C PRO A 44 11.70 22.02 0.18
N ASP A 45 12.66 22.49 -0.63
CA ASP A 45 12.42 23.46 -1.70
C ASP A 45 11.72 22.83 -2.93
N VAL A 46 11.72 21.50 -3.02
CA VAL A 46 10.99 20.77 -4.06
C VAL A 46 9.52 20.71 -3.69
N SER A 47 8.65 21.15 -4.61
CA SER A 47 7.20 21.07 -4.43
C SER A 47 6.71 19.62 -4.46
N LEU A 48 5.77 19.28 -3.58
CA LEU A 48 5.08 17.99 -3.57
C LEU A 48 3.82 17.98 -4.46
N GLU A 49 3.46 19.11 -5.08
CA GLU A 49 2.32 19.22 -6.00
C GLU A 49 2.30 18.17 -7.12
N PRO A 50 3.44 17.75 -7.72
CA PRO A 50 3.45 16.67 -8.69
C PRO A 50 2.94 15.33 -8.10
N ILE A 51 3.29 15.02 -6.85
CA ILE A 51 2.80 13.81 -6.17
C ILE A 51 1.29 13.91 -5.94
N GLU A 52 0.80 15.08 -5.51
CA GLU A 52 -0.63 15.32 -5.31
C GLU A 52 -1.44 15.12 -6.60
N LYS A 53 -0.95 15.64 -7.73
CA LYS A 53 -1.56 15.45 -9.05
C LYS A 53 -1.63 13.98 -9.45
N GLU A 54 -0.59 13.20 -9.14
CA GLU A 54 -0.58 11.77 -9.43
C GLU A 54 -1.54 11.00 -8.52
N ILE A 55 -1.62 11.36 -7.24
CA ILE A 55 -2.63 10.83 -6.30
C ILE A 55 -4.04 11.09 -6.83
N ASP A 56 -4.32 12.31 -7.31
CA ASP A 56 -5.63 12.70 -7.83
C ASP A 56 -6.00 11.93 -9.10
N SER A 57 -5.04 11.72 -10.00
CA SER A 57 -5.30 11.03 -11.26
C SER A 57 -5.34 9.51 -11.14
N SER A 58 -4.90 8.93 -10.03
CA SER A 58 -4.78 7.47 -9.83
C SER A 58 -6.02 6.83 -9.23
N ASP A 59 -6.29 5.57 -9.57
CA ASP A 59 -7.34 4.74 -8.96
C ASP A 59 -6.84 4.03 -7.69
N ILE A 60 -5.59 3.53 -7.75
CA ILE A 60 -4.96 2.69 -6.73
C ILE A 60 -3.61 3.31 -6.37
N ILE A 61 -3.30 3.37 -5.09
CA ILE A 61 -2.05 3.90 -4.56
C ILE A 61 -1.38 2.79 -3.76
N LEU A 62 -0.22 2.34 -4.23
CA LEU A 62 0.65 1.39 -3.54
C LEU A 62 1.67 2.18 -2.73
N VAL A 63 1.83 1.83 -1.45
CA VAL A 63 2.71 2.54 -0.52
C VAL A 63 3.74 1.59 0.07
N ASP A 64 5.02 1.88 -0.16
CA ASP A 64 6.17 1.25 0.49
C ASP A 64 7.08 2.33 1.06
N ILE A 65 6.90 2.64 2.35
CA ILE A 65 7.68 3.63 3.07
C ILE A 65 8.30 2.94 4.27
N ARG A 66 9.63 2.84 4.30
CA ARG A 66 10.39 2.07 5.30
C ARG A 66 10.95 2.90 6.46
N GLY A 67 10.93 4.23 6.36
CA GLY A 67 11.49 5.14 7.35
C GLY A 67 10.70 6.45 7.45
N ASP A 68 11.23 7.40 8.23
CA ASP A 68 10.67 8.74 8.34
C ASP A 68 11.20 9.64 7.21
N ILE A 69 10.36 9.91 6.22
CA ILE A 69 10.68 10.68 5.02
C ILE A 69 9.63 11.78 4.82
N ARG A 70 10.00 12.88 4.15
CA ARG A 70 9.10 14.03 3.97
C ARG A 70 7.79 13.64 3.32
N VAL A 71 7.84 12.88 2.23
CA VAL A 71 6.63 12.44 1.53
C VAL A 71 5.74 11.60 2.46
N GLY A 72 6.32 10.75 3.30
CA GLY A 72 5.58 9.92 4.25
C GLY A 72 4.85 10.71 5.32
N ARG A 73 5.41 11.85 5.76
CA ARG A 73 4.77 12.75 6.72
C ARG A 73 3.61 13.55 6.11
N GLU A 74 3.72 13.92 4.83
CA GLU A 74 2.70 14.74 4.13
C GLU A 74 1.61 13.91 3.45
N LEU A 75 1.88 12.64 3.12
CA LEU A 75 0.95 11.73 2.45
C LEU A 75 -0.45 11.62 3.11
N PRO A 76 -0.60 11.59 4.45
CA PRO A 76 -1.92 11.58 5.08
C PRO A 76 -2.79 12.78 4.69
N LYS A 77 -2.18 13.98 4.66
CA LYS A 77 -2.84 15.22 4.24
C LYS A 77 -3.18 15.18 2.75
N MET A 78 -2.27 14.69 1.91
CA MET A 78 -2.51 14.53 0.48
C MET A 78 -3.64 13.54 0.16
N LEU A 79 -3.91 12.58 1.06
CA LEU A 79 -4.97 11.56 0.94
C LEU A 79 -6.25 11.93 1.70
N GLU A 80 -6.27 13.06 2.40
CA GLU A 80 -7.41 13.50 3.20
C GLU A 80 -8.61 13.75 2.30
N ASN A 81 -9.79 13.29 2.71
CA ASN A 81 -11.04 13.38 1.96
C ASN A 81 -11.03 12.75 0.54
N LYS A 82 -9.98 12.00 0.17
CA LYS A 82 -9.91 11.29 -1.11
C LYS A 82 -10.42 9.85 -0.97
N ASP A 83 -11.38 9.47 -1.81
CA ASP A 83 -11.87 8.10 -1.93
C ASP A 83 -11.00 7.30 -2.90
N LYS A 84 -9.81 6.92 -2.44
CA LYS A 84 -8.83 6.14 -3.19
C LYS A 84 -8.63 4.78 -2.54
N THR A 85 -8.33 3.76 -3.36
CA THR A 85 -7.82 2.50 -2.84
C THR A 85 -6.34 2.70 -2.48
N VAL A 86 -6.01 2.57 -1.20
CA VAL A 86 -4.63 2.72 -0.71
C VAL A 86 -4.19 1.38 -0.12
N ILE A 87 -3.14 0.80 -0.72
CA ILE A 87 -2.59 -0.50 -0.34
C ILE A 87 -1.20 -0.25 0.22
N VAL A 88 -1.07 -0.29 1.54
CA VAL A 88 0.24 -0.19 2.20
C VAL A 88 0.88 -1.56 2.15
N LEU A 89 1.95 -1.68 1.37
CA LEU A 89 2.73 -2.90 1.17
C LEU A 89 3.79 -3.03 2.27
N VAL A 90 4.45 -1.91 2.60
CA VAL A 90 5.44 -1.81 3.67
C VAL A 90 5.24 -0.50 4.43
N ALA A 91 5.29 -0.58 5.76
CA ALA A 91 5.14 0.56 6.66
C ALA A 91 6.26 0.61 7.68
N GLY A 92 7.01 1.71 7.69
CA GLY A 92 8.01 2.05 8.71
C GLY A 92 7.39 2.60 9.99
N SER A 93 6.09 2.93 9.99
CA SER A 93 5.37 3.42 11.16
C SER A 93 3.90 3.00 11.16
N GLN A 94 3.26 3.02 12.35
CA GLN A 94 1.82 2.77 12.48
C GLN A 94 0.98 3.78 11.69
N HIS A 95 1.46 5.02 11.61
CA HIS A 95 0.79 6.09 10.89
C HIS A 95 0.72 5.82 9.38
N ILE A 96 1.83 5.37 8.77
CA ILE A 96 1.84 4.94 7.36
C ILE A 96 0.89 3.76 7.16
N PHE A 97 0.89 2.79 8.07
CA PHE A 97 -0.03 1.66 7.94
C PHE A 97 -1.51 2.08 7.97
N ALA A 98 -1.85 3.04 8.86
CA ALA A 98 -3.22 3.51 9.02
C ALA A 98 -3.82 4.07 7.73
N LEU A 99 -2.98 4.49 6.77
CA LEU A 99 -3.38 4.91 5.43
C LEU A 99 -4.05 3.81 4.61
N THR A 100 -3.95 2.53 5.00
CA THR A 100 -4.55 1.42 4.25
C THR A 100 -6.06 1.59 4.12
N LYS A 101 -6.54 1.64 2.87
CA LYS A 101 -7.94 1.82 2.46
C LYS A 101 -8.23 0.81 1.33
N MET A 102 -8.59 -0.43 1.66
CA MET A 102 -8.92 -1.47 0.68
C MET A 102 -10.33 -1.98 0.91
N GLY A 103 -11.30 -1.47 0.15
CA GLY A 103 -12.71 -1.81 0.35
C GLY A 103 -13.19 -1.52 1.78
N LYS A 104 -13.69 -2.53 2.49
CA LYS A 104 -14.12 -2.44 3.89
C LYS A 104 -12.95 -2.58 4.88
N PHE A 105 -11.76 -2.97 4.41
CA PHE A 105 -10.56 -3.03 5.23
C PHE A 105 -9.93 -1.64 5.38
N ARG A 106 -9.84 -1.16 6.62
CA ARG A 106 -9.30 0.16 6.98
C ARG A 106 -8.19 -0.02 8.00
N GLY A 107 -6.99 0.44 7.68
CA GLY A 107 -5.80 0.31 8.52
C GLY A 107 -5.96 1.01 9.86
N GLU A 108 -6.54 2.21 9.85
CA GLU A 108 -6.88 3.01 11.04
C GLU A 108 -7.67 2.22 12.11
N ARG A 109 -8.52 1.27 11.71
CA ARG A 109 -9.38 0.51 12.63
C ARG A 109 -8.63 -0.60 13.36
N ILE A 110 -7.42 -0.95 12.92
CA ILE A 110 -6.59 -1.97 13.57
C ILE A 110 -5.85 -1.37 14.78
N PHE A 111 -5.50 -0.09 14.71
CA PHE A 111 -4.71 0.58 15.74
C PHE A 111 -5.64 1.39 16.64
N LYS A 112 -5.78 0.95 17.89
CA LYS A 112 -6.29 1.81 18.96
C LYS A 112 -5.11 2.61 19.53
N PRO A 113 -5.24 3.92 19.77
CA PRO A 113 -4.16 4.77 20.30
C PRO A 113 -3.54 4.30 21.62
N GLU A 114 -4.22 3.44 22.37
CA GLU A 114 -3.87 3.04 23.74
C GLU A 114 -2.70 2.03 23.86
N ARG A 115 -1.97 1.71 22.78
CA ARG A 115 -0.83 0.77 22.84
C ARG A 115 0.40 1.27 22.08
N GLU A 116 1.11 2.18 22.71
CA GLU A 116 2.48 2.60 22.39
C GLU A 116 3.51 1.51 22.75
N LYS A 117 3.53 0.40 22.02
CA LYS A 117 4.73 -0.47 22.00
C LYS A 117 5.24 -0.59 20.58
N GLU A 118 6.57 -0.48 20.43
CA GLU A 118 7.34 -0.68 19.21
C GLU A 118 6.72 -1.80 18.37
N PHE A 119 6.04 -1.40 17.31
CA PHE A 119 5.18 -2.31 16.56
C PHE A 119 5.90 -2.78 15.32
N ASN A 120 6.36 -4.03 15.36
CA ASN A 120 6.74 -4.74 14.16
C ASN A 120 5.49 -5.36 13.54
N ILE A 121 5.02 -4.78 12.43
CA ILE A 121 3.83 -5.24 11.73
C ILE A 121 3.95 -6.66 11.19
N HIS A 122 5.15 -7.05 10.78
CA HIS A 122 5.42 -8.43 10.39
C HIS A 122 5.26 -9.37 11.59
N THR A 123 5.69 -8.97 12.78
CA THR A 123 5.46 -9.73 14.02
C THR A 123 3.98 -9.79 14.38
N TYR A 124 3.20 -8.72 14.24
CA TYR A 124 1.75 -8.76 14.53
C TYR A 124 0.97 -9.63 13.53
N ILE A 125 1.27 -9.51 12.24
CA ILE A 125 0.68 -10.34 11.19
C ILE A 125 1.05 -11.81 11.44
N LYS A 126 2.34 -12.12 11.63
CA LYS A 126 2.82 -13.49 11.88
C LYS A 126 2.34 -14.08 13.22
N ALA A 127 2.37 -13.30 14.31
CA ALA A 127 2.16 -13.82 15.66
C ALA A 127 0.68 -13.91 16.07
N LYS A 128 -0.18 -13.00 15.63
CA LYS A 128 -1.56 -12.93 16.15
C LYS A 128 -2.66 -13.23 15.14
N LYS A 129 -2.42 -13.02 13.84
CA LYS A 129 -3.46 -13.14 12.83
C LYS A 129 -3.22 -14.27 11.84
N PHE A 130 -1.97 -14.59 11.47
CA PHE A 130 -1.70 -15.64 10.49
C PHE A 130 -2.20 -17.01 10.94
N SER A 131 -1.89 -17.43 12.17
CA SER A 131 -2.35 -18.72 12.74
C SER A 131 -3.88 -18.82 12.85
N GLU A 132 -4.57 -17.80 13.35
CA GLU A 132 -6.03 -17.90 13.56
C GLU A 132 -6.84 -17.69 12.28
N LEU A 133 -6.41 -16.78 11.38
CA LEU A 133 -7.05 -16.63 10.08
C LEU A 133 -6.88 -17.91 9.27
N THR A 134 -5.66 -18.42 9.09
CA THR A 134 -5.44 -19.62 8.27
C THR A 134 -6.10 -20.88 8.85
N LYS A 135 -6.13 -21.05 10.18
CA LYS A 135 -6.80 -22.20 10.83
C LYS A 135 -8.33 -22.16 10.72
N LYS A 136 -8.96 -20.99 10.64
CA LYS A 136 -10.42 -20.86 10.41
C LYS A 136 -10.80 -20.69 8.94
N LEU A 137 -9.85 -20.45 8.03
CA LEU A 137 -10.02 -20.19 6.59
C LEU A 137 -10.28 -21.47 5.76
N GLY A 138 -11.13 -22.36 6.24
CA GLY A 138 -11.72 -23.39 5.38
C GLY A 138 -12.70 -22.74 4.40
N LYS A 139 -12.38 -22.70 3.10
CA LYS A 139 -13.23 -22.51 1.88
C LYS A 139 -14.39 -21.48 1.84
N PHE A 140 -14.71 -20.72 2.91
CA PHE A 140 -15.99 -20.01 3.07
C PHE A 140 -15.87 -18.58 3.62
N ILE A 141 -15.03 -17.71 3.06
CA ILE A 141 -15.15 -16.26 3.32
C ILE A 141 -15.53 -15.53 2.02
N PRO A 142 -16.83 -15.50 1.65
CA PRO A 142 -17.23 -14.93 0.37
C PRO A 142 -17.45 -13.41 0.40
N VAL A 143 -17.47 -12.72 1.55
CA VAL A 143 -17.88 -11.31 1.61
C VAL A 143 -17.34 -10.52 2.81
N GLY A 144 -17.16 -9.21 2.62
CA GLY A 144 -16.93 -8.24 3.71
C GLY A 144 -15.47 -7.92 3.99
N MET A 145 -15.22 -7.30 5.16
CA MET A 145 -13.88 -6.82 5.58
C MET A 145 -12.82 -7.92 5.58
N LEU A 146 -13.17 -9.16 5.92
CA LEU A 146 -12.22 -10.28 5.96
C LEU A 146 -11.70 -10.66 4.57
N LYS A 147 -12.55 -10.58 3.53
CA LYS A 147 -12.14 -10.78 2.14
C LYS A 147 -11.15 -9.70 1.71
N ASP A 148 -11.45 -8.44 2.04
CA ASP A 148 -10.60 -7.32 1.67
C ASP A 148 -9.25 -7.37 2.42
N MET A 149 -9.25 -7.76 3.69
CA MET A 149 -8.02 -8.01 4.46
C MET A 149 -7.20 -9.17 3.87
N LYS A 150 -7.85 -10.25 3.44
CA LYS A 150 -7.17 -11.36 2.75
C LYS A 150 -6.50 -10.89 1.46
N ASN A 151 -7.20 -10.08 0.66
CA ASN A 151 -6.64 -9.53 -0.57
C ASN A 151 -5.46 -8.59 -0.30
N TRP A 152 -5.54 -7.81 0.77
CA TRP A 152 -4.44 -6.96 1.22
C TRP A 152 -3.21 -7.80 1.61
N ILE A 153 -3.39 -8.89 2.39
CA ILE A 153 -2.30 -9.83 2.74
C ILE A 153 -1.68 -10.42 1.47
N LEU A 154 -2.51 -10.88 0.53
CA LEU A 154 -2.04 -11.45 -0.73
C LEU A 154 -1.21 -10.43 -1.54
N ALA A 155 -1.59 -9.16 -1.53
CA ALA A 155 -0.80 -8.10 -2.18
C ALA A 155 0.57 -7.91 -1.51
N GLN A 156 0.65 -8.02 -0.18
CA GLN A 156 1.94 -8.00 0.53
C GLN A 156 2.81 -9.22 0.21
N GLU A 157 2.21 -10.41 0.11
CA GLU A 157 2.91 -11.64 -0.26
C GLU A 157 3.50 -11.54 -1.67
N TYR A 158 2.71 -11.11 -2.66
CA TYR A 158 3.24 -10.87 -4.01
C TYR A 158 4.37 -9.86 -4.03
N TYR A 159 4.25 -8.77 -3.26
CA TYR A 159 5.30 -7.76 -3.19
C TYR A 159 6.58 -8.26 -2.53
N ALA A 160 6.48 -9.20 -1.57
CA ALA A 160 7.65 -9.78 -0.90
C ALA A 160 8.47 -10.70 -1.82
N GLU A 161 7.84 -11.32 -2.81
CA GLU A 161 8.49 -12.23 -3.77
C GLU A 161 9.18 -11.50 -4.95
N GLY A 162 8.83 -10.23 -5.20
CA GLY A 162 9.45 -9.37 -6.23
C GLY A 162 8.54 -9.02 -7.40
#